data_AF-U2NTU0-F1
#
_entry.id   AF-U2NTU0-F1
#
_cell.length_a   1.000
_cell.length_b   1.000
_cell.length_c   1.000
_cell.angle_alpha   90.00
_cell.angle_beta   90.00
_cell.angle_gamma   90.00
#
_symmetry.space_group_name_H-M   'P 1'
#
loop_
_entity.id
_entity.type
_entity.pdbx_description
1 polymer ?
#
loop_
_entity_poly.entity_id
_entity_poly.type
_entity_poly.pdbx_seq_one_letter_code
_entity_poly.pdbx_strand_id
1 'polypeptide(L)'
;DRYSRLQYFLDEFAESLNTADQVCLCDFPKNAKREDDTITVTIQDLLDRCPNSILLDIDQKSAEALKEMAPAVYVFMSSKDIYLLKDMLKEIL
;
A
#
# COMPACT_ATOMS: atom_id res chain seq x y z
N ASP A 1 -4.78 -15.90 5.17
CA ASP A 1 -5.70 -14.76 5.17
C ASP A 1 -5.07 -13.50 4.57
N ARG A 2 -3.95 -12.97 5.08
CA ARG A 2 -3.34 -11.73 4.56
C ARG A 2 -2.29 -12.00 3.49
N TYR A 3 -1.23 -12.73 3.85
CA TYR A 3 -0.16 -13.03 2.90
C TYR A 3 -0.66 -14.02 1.86
N SER A 4 -1.37 -15.07 2.27
CA SER A 4 -1.92 -16.04 1.32
C SER A 4 -2.89 -15.42 0.29
N ARG A 5 -3.63 -14.37 0.67
CA ARG A 5 -4.52 -13.64 -0.26
C ARG A 5 -3.72 -12.82 -1.27
N LEU A 6 -2.69 -12.11 -0.82
CA LEU A 6 -1.81 -11.41 -1.74
C LEU A 6 -1.11 -12.40 -2.68
N GLN A 7 -0.63 -13.54 -2.17
CA GLN A 7 0.05 -14.55 -2.99
C GLN A 7 -0.86 -15.13 -4.06
N TYR A 8 -2.12 -15.39 -3.71
CA TYR A 8 -3.09 -15.97 -4.63
C TYR A 8 -3.53 -14.98 -5.71
N PHE A 9 -3.75 -13.71 -5.34
CA PHE A 9 -4.29 -12.68 -6.24
C PHE A 9 -3.23 -11.64 -6.67
N LEU A 10 -1.96 -12.01 -6.69
CA LEU A 10 -0.87 -11.05 -6.80
C LEU A 10 -0.98 -10.21 -8.08
N ASP A 11 -1.25 -10.87 -9.19
CA ASP A 11 -1.34 -10.23 -10.50
C ASP A 11 -2.67 -9.46 -10.65
N GLU A 12 -3.78 -9.97 -10.12
CA GLU A 12 -5.07 -9.28 -10.12
C GLU A 12 -5.08 -8.03 -9.23
N PHE A 13 -4.35 -8.05 -8.11
CA PHE A 13 -4.11 -6.85 -7.32
C PHE A 13 -3.34 -5.82 -8.12
N ALA A 14 -2.26 -6.23 -8.79
CA ALA A 14 -1.48 -5.32 -9.62
C ALA A 14 -2.31 -4.74 -10.77
N GLU A 15 -3.06 -5.55 -11.49
CA GLU A 15 -3.94 -5.11 -12.58
C GLU A 15 -4.94 -4.05 -12.11
N SER A 16 -5.61 -4.28 -10.98
CA SER A 16 -6.57 -3.34 -10.41
C SER A 16 -5.91 -2.04 -9.94
N LEU A 17 -4.77 -2.12 -9.24
CA LEU A 17 -4.05 -0.95 -8.74
C LEU A 17 -3.46 -0.09 -9.87
N ASN A 18 -2.99 -0.72 -10.95
CA ASN A 18 -2.39 -0.06 -12.10
C ASN A 18 -3.39 0.76 -12.95
N THR A 19 -4.67 0.78 -12.56
CA THR A 19 -5.64 1.72 -13.13
C THR A 19 -5.46 3.15 -12.62
N ALA A 20 -4.72 3.35 -11.52
CA ALA A 20 -4.38 4.67 -10.98
C ALA A 20 -3.09 5.23 -11.61
N ASP A 21 -2.99 6.57 -11.67
CA ASP A 21 -1.78 7.25 -12.17
C ASP A 21 -0.55 7.02 -11.27
N GLN A 22 -0.78 6.88 -9.95
CA GLN A 22 0.25 6.65 -8.95
C GLN A 22 -0.23 5.61 -7.94
N VAL A 23 0.51 4.50 -7.85
CA VAL A 23 0.28 3.47 -6.82
C VAL A 23 1.19 3.74 -5.63
N CYS A 24 0.61 3.77 -4.42
CA CYS A 24 1.34 3.86 -3.17
C CYS A 24 0.97 2.65 -2.31
N LEU A 25 1.95 1.88 -1.87
CA LEU A 25 1.75 0.67 -1.08
C LEU A 25 2.33 0.87 0.32
N CYS A 26 1.75 0.18 1.30
CA CYS A 26 2.32 0.05 2.64
C CYS A 26 2.60 -1.43 2.89
N ASP A 27 3.64 -1.72 3.67
CA ASP A 27 3.99 -3.09 4.02
C ASP A 27 2.95 -3.72 4.96
N PHE A 28 3.02 -5.03 5.12
CA PHE A 28 2.25 -5.76 6.11
C PHE A 28 2.54 -5.23 7.52
N PRO A 29 1.54 -5.23 8.43
CA PRO A 29 1.79 -4.88 9.83
C PRO A 29 2.92 -5.72 10.41
N LYS A 30 3.82 -5.12 11.19
CA LYS A 30 5.00 -5.82 11.76
C LYS A 30 4.67 -7.06 12.59
N ASN A 31 3.45 -7.15 13.12
CA ASN A 31 2.96 -8.28 13.89
C ASN A 31 2.21 -9.34 13.04
N ALA A 32 2.08 -9.13 11.73
CA ALA A 32 1.44 -10.06 10.83
C ALA A 32 2.32 -11.29 10.64
N LYS A 33 1.75 -12.46 10.94
CA LYS A 33 2.40 -13.76 10.74
C LYS A 33 1.93 -14.38 9.44
N ARG A 34 2.86 -15.03 8.73
CA ARG A 34 2.54 -15.90 7.59
C ARG A 34 1.71 -17.07 8.07
N GLU A 35 0.78 -17.49 7.22
CA GLU A 35 -0.12 -18.59 7.56
C GLU A 35 0.62 -19.93 7.64
N ASP A 36 1.57 -20.16 6.74
CA ASP A 36 2.49 -21.30 6.73
C ASP A 36 3.76 -20.98 5.92
N ASP A 37 4.71 -21.92 5.89
CA ASP A 37 6.03 -21.77 5.24
C ASP A 37 5.97 -21.74 3.70
N THR A 38 4.83 -22.10 3.09
CA THR A 38 4.64 -22.04 1.63
C THR A 38 4.22 -20.64 1.15
N ILE A 39 3.81 -19.77 2.08
CA ILE A 39 3.39 -18.41 1.77
C ILE A 39 4.59 -17.46 1.84
N THR A 40 5.22 -17.19 0.71
CA THR A 40 6.48 -16.44 0.63
C THR A 40 6.33 -14.99 0.16
N VAL A 41 5.18 -14.63 -0.41
CA VAL A 41 4.93 -13.30 -0.97
C VAL A 41 5.24 -12.15 0.00
N THR A 42 5.77 -11.07 -0.51
CA THR A 42 6.12 -9.83 0.19
C THR A 42 5.41 -8.65 -0.48
N ILE A 43 5.41 -7.48 0.18
CA ILE A 43 4.92 -6.27 -0.49
C ILE A 43 5.77 -5.90 -1.71
N GLN A 44 7.06 -6.27 -1.71
CA GLN A 44 7.97 -6.03 -2.83
C GLN A 44 7.50 -6.73 -4.10
N ASP A 45 6.97 -7.94 -3.99
CA ASP A 45 6.45 -8.67 -5.15
C ASP A 45 5.28 -7.93 -5.83
N LEU A 46 4.49 -7.17 -5.07
CA LEU A 46 3.43 -6.32 -5.61
C LEU A 46 3.96 -4.99 -6.13
N LEU A 47 4.91 -4.36 -5.43
CA LEU A 47 5.61 -3.15 -5.91
C LEU A 47 6.23 -3.37 -7.29
N ASP A 48 6.93 -4.48 -7.48
CA ASP A 48 7.60 -4.82 -8.74
C ASP A 48 6.62 -5.00 -9.91
N ARG A 49 5.33 -5.24 -9.62
CA ARG A 49 4.25 -5.37 -10.61
C ARG A 49 3.47 -4.09 -10.84
N CYS A 50 3.71 -3.06 -10.03
CA CYS A 50 3.05 -1.76 -10.14
C CYS A 50 4.05 -0.71 -10.64
N PRO A 51 4.01 -0.31 -11.93
CA PRO A 51 4.92 0.69 -12.48
C PRO A 51 4.89 1.98 -11.69
N ASN A 52 6.07 2.56 -11.45
CA ASN A 52 6.26 3.79 -10.68
C ASN A 52 5.67 3.75 -9.25
N SER A 53 5.35 2.57 -8.71
CA SER A 53 4.82 2.47 -7.37
C SER A 53 5.86 2.87 -6.31
N ILE A 54 5.37 3.41 -5.19
CA ILE A 54 6.22 3.78 -4.07
C ILE A 54 5.78 3.05 -2.80
N LEU A 55 6.76 2.70 -1.98
CA LEU A 55 6.52 2.18 -0.63
C LEU A 55 6.43 3.35 0.35
N LEU A 56 5.37 3.37 1.13
CA LEU A 56 5.10 4.34 2.18
C LEU A 56 4.95 3.65 3.54
N ASP A 57 5.24 4.40 4.58
CA ASP A 57 4.98 4.03 5.97
C ASP A 57 3.79 4.83 6.53
N ILE A 58 3.29 4.40 7.69
CA ILE A 58 2.27 5.16 8.43
C ILE A 58 2.99 6.21 9.31
N ASP A 59 3.51 7.25 8.66
CA ASP A 59 4.27 8.32 9.28
C ASP A 59 4.12 9.69 8.60
N GLN A 60 4.67 10.72 9.23
CA GLN A 60 4.58 12.10 8.74
C GLN A 60 5.32 12.31 7.41
N LYS A 61 6.45 11.62 7.22
CA LYS A 61 7.25 11.72 6.00
C LYS A 61 6.47 11.20 4.79
N SER A 62 5.72 10.13 4.96
CA SER A 62 4.85 9.57 3.92
C SER A 62 3.65 10.47 3.64
N ALA A 63 3.09 11.12 4.67
CA ALA A 63 2.05 12.13 4.47
C ALA A 63 2.57 13.32 3.64
N GLU A 64 3.78 13.81 3.92
CA GLU A 64 4.43 14.86 3.13
C GLU A 64 4.68 14.43 1.69
N ALA A 65 5.15 13.19 1.47
CA ALA A 65 5.32 12.64 0.12
C ALA A 65 3.99 12.61 -0.67
N LEU A 66 2.88 12.26 -0.02
CA LEU A 66 1.56 12.31 -0.64
C LEU A 66 1.13 13.75 -0.95
N LYS A 67 1.38 14.71 -0.04
CA LYS A 67 1.06 16.13 -0.25
C LYS A 67 1.75 16.71 -1.48
N GLU A 68 3.00 16.34 -1.75
CA GLU A 68 3.74 16.79 -2.93
C GLU A 68 3.15 16.28 -4.26
N MET A 69 2.27 15.28 -4.22
CA MET A 69 1.52 14.79 -5.38
C MET A 69 0.28 15.64 -5.69
N ALA A 70 -0.04 16.64 -4.86
CA ALA A 70 -1.19 17.50 -5.10
C ALA A 70 -1.00 18.36 -6.38
N PRO A 71 -2.09 18.64 -7.13
CA PRO A 71 -3.47 18.24 -6.85
C PRO A 71 -3.76 16.78 -7.24
N ALA A 72 -4.41 16.03 -6.34
CA ALA A 72 -4.76 14.63 -6.58
C ALA A 72 -6.06 14.22 -5.87
N VAL A 73 -6.70 13.15 -6.34
CA VAL A 73 -7.78 12.45 -5.65
C VAL A 73 -7.17 11.23 -4.95
N TYR A 74 -7.09 11.27 -3.63
CA TYR A 74 -6.49 10.20 -2.85
C TYR A 74 -7.53 9.13 -2.49
N VAL A 75 -7.27 7.88 -2.90
CA VAL A 75 -8.10 6.72 -2.54
C VAL A 75 -7.34 5.83 -1.55
N PHE A 76 -7.65 5.95 -0.27
CA PHE A 76 -7.06 5.11 0.78
C PHE A 76 -7.82 3.79 0.91
N MET A 77 -7.17 2.68 0.56
CA MET A 77 -7.77 1.35 0.48
C MET A 77 -7.17 0.39 1.51
N SER A 78 -7.80 0.24 2.67
CA SER A 78 -7.61 -0.88 3.62
C SER A 78 -8.51 -0.65 4.84
N SER A 79 -8.44 -1.54 5.81
CA SER A 79 -9.00 -1.33 7.15
C SER A 79 -7.91 -0.83 8.13
N LYS A 80 -8.34 -0.07 9.15
CA LYS A 80 -7.55 0.31 10.33
C LYS A 80 -6.43 1.34 10.06
N ASP A 81 -5.17 0.91 10.04
CA ASP A 81 -4.01 1.80 10.20
C ASP A 81 -3.83 2.76 9.03
N ILE A 82 -4.35 2.41 7.85
CA ILE A 82 -4.33 3.29 6.67
C ILE A 82 -5.03 4.63 6.94
N TYR A 83 -6.01 4.67 7.85
CA TYR A 83 -6.71 5.89 8.22
C TYR A 83 -5.83 6.86 9.00
N LEU A 84 -4.80 6.38 9.71
CA LEU A 84 -3.84 7.24 10.39
C LEU A 84 -3.05 8.07 9.38
N LEU A 85 -2.57 7.44 8.29
CA LEU A 85 -1.87 8.16 7.21
C LEU A 85 -2.81 9.13 6.49
N LYS A 86 -4.06 8.72 6.24
CA LYS A 86 -5.11 9.59 5.67
C LYS A 86 -5.38 10.82 6.55
N ASP A 87 -5.46 10.64 7.87
CA ASP A 87 -5.66 11.75 8.82
C ASP A 87 -4.43 12.65 8.89
N MET A 88 -3.21 12.11 8.90
CA MET A 88 -1.97 12.91 8.83
C MET A 88 -1.93 13.77 7.56
N LEU A 89 -2.25 13.21 6.40
CA LEU A 89 -2.32 13.97 5.15
C LEU A 89 -3.38 15.09 5.23
N LYS A 90 -4.55 14.80 5.79
CA LYS A 90 -5.64 15.78 5.94
C LYS A 90 -5.22 17.00 6.78
N GLU A 91 -4.42 16.81 7.82
CA GLU A 91 -3.97 17.91 8.68
C GLU A 91 -2.94 18.84 8.00
N ILE A 92 -2.29 18.37 6.93
CA ILE A 92 -1.24 19.14 6.22
C ILE A 92 -1.63 19.63 4.83
N LEU A 93 -2.80 19.24 4.31
CA LEU A 93 -3.40 19.76 3.08
C LEU A 93 -4.17 21.06 3.35
#